data_AF-A0AAX2CK65-F1
#
_entry.id   AF-A0AAX2CK65-F1
#
_cell.length_a   1.000
_cell.length_b   1.000
_cell.length_c   1.000
_cell.angle_alpha   90.00
_cell.angle_beta   90.00
_cell.angle_gamma   90.00
#
_symmetry.space_group_name_H-M   'P 1'
#
loop_
_entity.id
_entity.type
_entity.pdbx_description
1 polymer ?
#
loop_
_entity_poly.entity_id
_entity_poly.type
_entity_poly.pdbx_seq_one_letter_code
_entity_poly.pdbx_strand_id
1 'polypeptide(L)' 'MTDPVHMLVSIPPKPFVSSFMGYLKEKSALMVFDKHANLKYKFGNRYFGTEGYYVSAVRLNEATIKNIFKNKKNMI' A
#
# COMPACT_ATOMS: atom_id res chain seq x y z
N MET A 1 13.73 -5.76 -17.74
CA MET A 1 12.34 -5.99 -17.32
C MET A 1 12.08 -5.05 -16.16
N THR A 2 10.97 -4.32 -16.19
CA THR A 2 10.56 -3.43 -15.10
C THR A 2 9.59 -4.23 -14.24
N ASP A 3 10.09 -4.82 -13.16
CA ASP A 3 9.27 -5.68 -12.31
C ASP A 3 8.46 -4.82 -11.34
N PRO A 4 7.11 -4.82 -11.44
CA PRO A 4 6.28 -4.06 -10.51
C PRO A 4 6.39 -4.64 -9.10
N VAL A 5 6.36 -3.77 -8.09
CA VAL A 5 6.37 -4.19 -6.70
C VAL A 5 4.96 -4.62 -6.30
N HIS A 6 4.80 -5.90 -5.92
CA HIS A 6 3.56 -6.43 -5.37
C HIS A 6 3.61 -6.43 -3.83
N MET A 7 2.60 -5.84 -3.19
CA MET A 7 2.50 -5.75 -1.72
C MET A 7 1.12 -6.15 -1.24
N LEU A 8 1.05 -6.89 -0.13
CA LEU A 8 -0.17 -7.11 0.65
C LEU A 8 -0.12 -6.22 1.89
N VAL A 9 -1.14 -5.39 2.09
CA VAL A 9 -1.15 -4.38 3.16
C VAL A 9 -2.45 -4.45 3.94
N SER A 10 -2.36 -4.41 5.27
CA SER A 10 -3.49 -4.18 6.16
C SER A 10 -3.58 -2.69 6.46
N ILE A 11 -4.61 -2.03 5.96
CA ILE A 11 -4.85 -0.59 6.15
C ILE A 11 -6.07 -0.44 7.08
N PRO A 12 -5.98 0.35 8.16
CA PRO A 12 -7.14 0.63 9.00
C PRO A 12 -8.22 1.35 8.17
N PRO A 13 -9.51 1.26 8.52
CA PRO A 13 -10.60 1.79 7.70
C PRO A 13 -10.67 3.33 7.64
N LYS A 14 -9.87 4.03 8.47
CA LYS A 14 -9.88 5.49 8.57
C LYS A 14 -9.14 6.20 7.42
N PRO A 15 -7.86 5.88 7.12
CA PRO A 15 -7.17 6.52 6.00
C PRO A 15 -7.71 6.04 4.65
N PHE A 16 -7.77 6.97 3.69
CA PHE A 16 -8.01 6.62 2.30
C PHE A 16 -6.82 5.85 1.72
N VAL A 17 -7.10 4.86 0.87
CA VAL A 17 -6.08 4.06 0.18
C VAL A 17 -5.12 4.94 -0.63
N SER A 18 -5.63 6.02 -1.24
CA SER A 18 -4.82 6.97 -2.00
C SER A 18 -3.80 7.72 -1.14
N SER A 19 -4.21 8.17 0.05
CA SER A 19 -3.30 8.83 1.01
C SER A 19 -2.21 7.87 1.47
N PHE A 20 -2.57 6.61 1.77
CA PHE A 20 -1.60 5.58 2.13
C PHE A 20 -0.60 5.32 0.99
N MET A 21 -1.08 5.16 -0.24
CA MET A 21 -0.22 4.89 -1.40
C MET A 21 0.67 6.08 -1.76
N GLY A 22 0.18 7.31 -1.65
CA GLY A 22 0.97 8.52 -1.84
C GLY A 22 2.15 8.57 -0.86
N TYR A 23 1.86 8.40 0.43
CA TYR A 23 2.90 8.35 1.47
C TYR A 23 3.90 7.22 1.21
N LEU A 24 3.43 6.00 0.91
CA LEU A 24 4.28 4.83 0.70
C LEU A 24 5.24 5.03 -0.48
N LYS A 25 4.72 5.51 -1.62
CA LYS A 25 5.54 5.78 -2.81
C LYS A 25 6.57 6.88 -2.57
N GLU A 26 6.16 7.99 -1.98
CA GLU A 26 7.05 9.12 -1.71
C GLU A 26 8.15 8.74 -0.70
N LYS A 27 7.78 8.10 0.41
CA LYS A 27 8.72 7.71 1.45
C LYS A 27 9.72 6.65 0.95
N SER A 28 9.24 5.67 0.18
CA SER A 28 10.13 4.65 -0.40
C SER A 28 11.10 5.25 -1.41
N ALA A 29 10.65 6.17 -2.28
CA ALA A 29 11.54 6.89 -3.20
C ALA A 29 12.65 7.61 -2.44
N LEU A 30 12.31 8.39 -1.40
CA LEU A 30 13.28 9.08 -0.55
C LEU A 30 14.29 8.11 0.07
N MET A 31 13.83 7.01 0.66
CA MET A 31 14.71 6.01 1.28
C MET A 31 15.64 5.33 0.29
N VAL A 32 15.17 5.07 -0.94
CA VAL A 32 15.98 4.47 -2.00
C VAL A 32 17.07 5.42 -2.46
N PHE A 33 16.76 6.70 -2.70
CA PHE A 33 17.78 7.67 -3.12
C PHE A 33 18.76 8.06 -2.02
N ASP A 34 18.32 8.00 -0.76
CA ASP A 34 19.20 8.21 0.40
C ASP A 34 20.22 7.07 0.55
N LYS A 35 19.75 5.82 0.48
CA LYS A 35 20.61 4.62 0.61
C LYS A 35 21.46 4.33 -0.64
N HIS A 36 20.97 4.69 -1.81
CA HIS A 36 21.60 4.39 -3.09
C HIS A 36 21.84 5.67 -3.89
N ALA A 37 22.72 6.53 -3.38
CA ALA A 37 23.03 7.83 -3.98
C ALA A 37 23.39 7.77 -5.48
N ASN A 38 23.93 6.63 -5.95
CA ASN A 38 24.31 6.41 -7.35
C ASN A 38 23.09 6.32 -8.29
N LEU A 39 21.90 5.99 -7.77
CA LEU A 39 20.67 5.93 -8.56
C LEU A 39 20.22 7.30 -9.07
N LYS A 40 20.67 8.41 -8.45
CA LYS A 40 20.39 9.77 -8.94
C LYS A 40 20.90 10.00 -10.37
N TYR A 41 21.97 9.31 -10.77
CA TYR A 41 22.52 9.42 -12.13
C TYR A 41 21.70 8.62 -13.16
N LYS A 42 20.99 7.58 -12.73
CA LYS A 42 20.11 6.77 -13.59
C LYS A 42 18.70 7.33 -13.69
N PHE A 43 18.18 7.87 -12.58
CA PHE A 43 16.79 8.31 -12.45
C PHE A 43 16.65 9.84 -12.34
N GLY A 44 17.69 10.59 -12.73
CA GLY A 44 17.72 12.05 -12.88
C GLY A 44 16.94 12.79 -11.78
N ASN A 45 15.72 13.20 -12.12
CA ASN A 45 14.74 13.90 -11.28
C ASN A 45 14.23 13.10 -10.05
N ARG A 46 14.95 12.05 -9.64
CA ARG A 46 14.64 11.18 -8.51
C ARG A 46 13.24 10.59 -8.58
N TYR A 47 12.79 10.28 -9.79
CA TYR A 47 11.51 9.59 -9.98
C TYR A 47 11.73 8.09 -9.76
N PHE A 48 11.01 7.51 -8.82
CA PHE A 48 11.09 6.09 -8.48
C PHE A 48 9.69 5.48 -8.49
N GLY A 49 9.49 4.48 -9.35
CA GLY A 49 8.20 3.81 -9.56
C GLY A 49 7.41 4.36 -10.76
N THR A 50 6.13 4.00 -10.83
CA THR A 50 5.17 4.45 -11.86
C THR A 50 4.22 5.50 -11.28
N GLU A 51 3.60 6.33 -12.12
CA GLU A 51 2.55 7.28 -11.69
C GLU A 51 1.35 6.53 -11.08
N GLY A 52 0.84 5.54 -11.80
CA GLY A 52 -0.31 4.73 -11.39
C GLY A 52 0.03 3.65 -10.36
N TYR A 53 -1.01 3.13 -9.70
CA TYR A 53 -0.96 1.92 -8.89
C TYR A 53 -2.29 1.15 -9.03
N TYR A 54 -2.26 -0.16 -8.83
CA TYR A 54 -3.45 -1.01 -8.84
C TYR A 54 -3.71 -1.54 -7.42
N VAL A 55 -4.98 -1.58 -7.01
CA VAL A 55 -5.40 -2.12 -5.72
C VAL A 55 -6.56 -3.06 -5.92
N SER A 56 -6.47 -4.24 -5.30
CA SER A 56 -7.58 -5.17 -5.16
C SER A 56 -7.86 -5.39 -3.68
N ALA A 57 -9.13 -5.29 -3.27
CA ALA A 57 -9.54 -5.55 -1.90
C ALA A 57 -9.55 -7.06 -1.64
N VAL A 58 -8.70 -7.52 -0.73
CA VAL A 58 -8.73 -8.92 -0.26
C VAL A 58 -9.80 -9.05 0.82
N ARG A 59 -10.85 -9.81 0.54
CA ARG A 59 -11.99 -9.99 1.45
C ARG A 59 -11.76 -11.19 2.39
N LEU A 60 -12.25 -11.06 3.62
CA LEU A 60 -12.35 -12.17 4.57
C LEU A 60 -13.44 -13.18 4.14
N ASN A 61 -13.29 -14.44 4.57
CA ASN A 61 -14.30 -15.48 4.36
C ASN A 61 -15.67 -15.04 4.92
N GLU A 62 -16.75 -15.34 4.18
CA GLU A 62 -18.13 -15.06 4.58
C GLU A 62 -18.49 -15.61 5.96
N ALA A 63 -18.00 -16.80 6.31
CA ALA A 63 -18.25 -17.40 7.63
C ALA A 63 -17.69 -16.52 8.77
N THR A 64 -16.48 -15.98 8.58
CA THR A 64 -15.82 -15.09 9.54
C THR A 64 -16.61 -13.78 9.67
N ILE A 65 -17.07 -13.22 8.55
CA ILE A 65 -17.88 -12.01 8.53
C ILE A 65 -19.19 -12.21 9.30
N LYS A 66 -19.91 -13.32 9.05
CA LYS A 66 -21.14 -13.66 9.77
C LYS A 66 -20.94 -13.77 11.29
N ASN A 67 -19.85 -14.40 11.72
CA ASN A 67 -19.52 -14.52 13.15
C ASN A 67 -19.23 -13.16 13.79
N ILE A 68 -18.51 -12.26 13.11
CA ILE A 68 -18.25 -10.90 13.61
C ILE A 68 -19.58 -10.14 13.81
N PHE A 69 -20.50 -10.21 12.85
CA PHE A 69 -21.80 -9.54 12.97
C PHE A 69 -22.67 -10.13 14.08
N LYS A 70 -22.71 -11.46 14.22
CA LYS A 70 -23.45 -12.14 15.29
C LYS A 70 -22.92 -11.73 16.67
N ASN A 71 -21.61 -11.78 16.86
CA ASN A 71 -20.99 -11.40 18.13
C ASN A 71 -21.22 -9.91 18.46
N LYS A 72 -21.16 -9.03 17.46
CA LYS A 72 -21.46 -7.60 17.66
C LYS A 72 -22.91 -7.35 18.10
N LYS A 73 -23.88 -8.08 17.54
CA LYS A 73 -25.30 -7.98 17.95
C LYS A 73 -25.56 -8.46 19.38
N ASN A 74 -24.79 -9.43 19.86
CA ASN A 74 -24.94 -9.97 21.22
C ASN A 74 -24.26 -9.11 22.31
N MET A 75 -23.52 -8.07 21.91
CA MET A 75 -22.86 -7.11 22.82
C MET A 75 -23.63 -5.79 22.95
N ILE A 76 -24.81 -5.68 22.31
CA ILE A 76 -25.74 -4.55 22.39
C ILE A 76 -27.00 -5.06 23.09
#